data_AF-A0A7C9JE81-F1
#
_entry.id   AF-A0A7C9JE81-F1
#
_cell.length_a   1.000
_cell.length_b   1.000
_cell.length_c   1.000
_cell.angle_alpha   90.00
_cell.angle_beta   90.00
_cell.angle_gamma   90.00
#
_symmetry.space_group_name_H-M   'P 1'
#
loop_
_entity.id
_entity.type
_entity.pdbx_description
1 polymer ?
#
loop_
_entity_poly.entity_id
_entity_poly.type
_entity_poly.pdbx_seq_one_letter_code
_entity_poly.pdbx_strand_id
1 'polypeptide(L)'
;MRELTLSIFADESGGQNGTSKYYLLTLVLHDQSFQIGSLIEAYRNSLASKGLPDIPLHASPLIYGKGDYDHLDLATRKRLLASFFVLTRRLPVRYKTLAYKRAEVSSLEQLIARIRRDLVVFISDNLDYFQSFDTIKIYYGNGQHAVTEALHAAIEFMLSKNAVVYKDAHPQDYMLSQVADFLCTIELTAIKHENHDETNTDLKVFGNVTEFKKGYLRHLRKKQLS
;
A
#
# COMPACT_ATOMS: atom_id res chain seq x y z
N MET A 1 28.51 -12.15 -9.00
CA MET A 1 27.54 -11.04 -8.92
C MET A 1 26.58 -11.34 -7.78
N ARG A 2 26.16 -10.34 -7.00
CA ARG A 2 25.03 -10.53 -6.06
C ARG A 2 23.76 -10.53 -6.89
N GLU A 3 22.89 -11.50 -6.62
CA GLU A 3 21.54 -11.53 -7.18
C GLU A 3 20.75 -10.32 -6.67
N LEU A 4 20.16 -9.54 -7.59
CA LEU A 4 19.30 -8.41 -7.27
C LEU A 4 17.85 -8.90 -7.16
N THR A 5 17.23 -8.67 -5.99
CA THR A 5 15.86 -9.09 -5.73
C THR A 5 14.96 -7.89 -5.50
N LEU A 6 13.82 -7.87 -6.19
CA LEU A 6 12.74 -6.92 -5.96
C LEU A 6 11.62 -7.60 -5.16
N SER A 7 11.26 -7.04 -4.01
CA SER A 7 10.02 -7.39 -3.32
C SER A 7 8.88 -6.50 -3.78
N ILE A 8 7.71 -7.09 -4.04
CA ILE A 8 6.46 -6.38 -4.31
C ILE A 8 5.44 -6.78 -3.25
N PHE A 9 4.99 -5.83 -2.44
CA PHE A 9 3.92 -6.02 -1.46
C PHE A 9 2.63 -5.42 -2.00
N ALA A 10 1.56 -6.21 -2.05
CA ALA A 10 0.26 -5.76 -2.53
C ALA A 10 -0.74 -5.61 -1.37
N ASP A 11 -1.46 -4.51 -1.37
CA ASP A 11 -2.65 -4.31 -0.53
C ASP A 11 -3.80 -3.72 -1.35
N GLU A 12 -5.02 -3.96 -0.90
CA GLU A 12 -6.22 -3.57 -1.61
C GLU A 12 -7.24 -2.91 -0.69
N SER A 13 -7.94 -1.90 -1.23
CA SER A 13 -9.06 -1.27 -0.56
C SER A 13 -10.36 -1.50 -1.31
N GLY A 14 -11.45 -1.65 -0.55
CA GLY A 14 -12.80 -1.81 -1.09
C GLY A 14 -13.23 -3.24 -1.38
N GLY A 15 -12.32 -4.23 -1.29
CA GLY A 15 -12.50 -5.70 -1.35
C GLY A 15 -13.18 -6.23 -2.61
N GLN A 16 -12.73 -7.29 -3.29
CA GLN A 16 -13.29 -7.72 -4.58
C GLN A 16 -14.84 -7.79 -4.66
N ASN A 17 -15.49 -8.29 -3.61
CA ASN A 17 -16.97 -8.37 -3.48
C ASN A 17 -17.60 -7.28 -2.58
N GLY A 18 -16.84 -6.25 -2.21
CA GLY A 18 -17.30 -5.20 -1.31
C GLY A 18 -18.24 -4.18 -1.98
N THR A 19 -18.98 -3.45 -1.16
CA THR A 19 -19.92 -2.39 -1.59
C THR A 19 -19.27 -1.00 -1.63
N SER A 20 -17.96 -0.90 -1.41
CA SER A 20 -17.22 0.37 -1.48
C SER A 20 -17.33 0.99 -2.87
N LYS A 21 -17.56 2.31 -2.96
CA LYS A 21 -17.61 3.07 -4.22
C LYS A 21 -16.33 2.91 -5.06
N TYR A 22 -15.22 2.66 -4.41
CA TYR A 22 -13.90 2.53 -5.01
C TYR A 22 -13.28 1.17 -4.70
N TYR A 23 -12.53 0.66 -5.66
CA TYR A 23 -11.60 -0.45 -5.49
C TYR A 23 -10.19 0.04 -5.84
N LEU A 24 -9.23 -0.22 -4.97
CA LEU A 24 -7.82 0.15 -5.17
C LEU A 24 -6.94 -1.07 -5.01
N LEU A 25 -5.89 -1.13 -5.82
CA LEU A 25 -4.74 -2.02 -5.66
C LEU A 25 -3.48 -1.16 -5.52
N THR A 26 -2.75 -1.32 -4.43
CA THR A 26 -1.48 -0.65 -4.20
C THR A 26 -0.34 -1.66 -4.17
N LEU A 27 0.67 -1.44 -5.01
CA LEU A 27 1.90 -2.21 -5.07
C LEU A 27 3.03 -1.40 -4.45
N VAL A 28 3.71 -1.93 -3.44
CA VAL A 28 4.91 -1.35 -2.83
C VAL A 28 6.12 -2.15 -3.26
N LEU A 29 7.06 -1.49 -3.93
CA LEU A 29 8.24 -2.06 -4.54
C LEU A 29 9.46 -1.72 -3.69
N HIS A 30 10.23 -2.74 -3.31
CA HIS A 30 11.45 -2.60 -2.49
C HIS A 30 12.59 -3.42 -3.09
N ASP A 31 13.65 -2.72 -3.51
CA ASP A 31 14.92 -3.34 -3.85
C ASP A 31 15.61 -3.84 -2.56
N GLN A 32 15.77 -5.16 -2.46
CA GLN A 32 16.33 -5.82 -1.27
C GLN A 32 17.81 -5.49 -1.03
N SER A 33 18.50 -4.85 -1.99
CA SER A 33 19.85 -4.33 -1.76
C SER A 33 19.88 -3.22 -0.70
N PHE A 34 18.76 -2.51 -0.51
CA PHE A 34 18.62 -1.48 0.52
C PHE A 34 18.06 -2.06 1.82
N GLN A 35 18.90 -2.12 2.85
CA GLN A 35 18.49 -2.58 4.18
C GLN A 35 17.53 -1.59 4.84
N ILE A 36 16.46 -2.11 5.44
CA ILE A 36 15.42 -1.30 6.13
C ILE A 36 15.36 -1.53 7.64
N GLY A 37 16.09 -2.50 8.18
CA GLY A 37 16.01 -2.88 9.60
C GLY A 37 16.29 -1.72 10.55
N SER A 38 17.32 -0.92 10.29
CA SER A 38 17.64 0.26 11.12
C SER A 38 16.55 1.33 11.10
N LEU A 39 15.81 1.48 9.99
CA LEU A 39 14.68 2.41 9.90
C LEU A 39 13.48 1.91 10.72
N ILE A 40 13.25 0.60 10.72
CA ILE A 40 12.19 -0.05 11.51
C ILE A 40 12.50 0.07 13.00
N GLU A 41 13.74 -0.20 13.42
CA GLU A 41 14.16 -0.05 14.82
C GLU A 41 14.07 1.42 15.28
N ALA A 42 14.47 2.37 14.43
CA ALA A 42 14.30 3.80 14.73
C ALA A 42 12.82 4.19 14.88
N TYR A 43 11.91 3.58 14.12
CA TYR A 43 10.46 3.77 14.27
C TYR A 43 9.97 3.22 15.61
N ARG A 44 10.31 1.98 15.97
CA ARG A 44 9.93 1.36 17.25
C ARG A 44 10.44 2.16 18.46
N ASN A 45 11.71 2.58 18.43
CA ASN A 45 12.29 3.45 19.44
C ASN A 45 11.57 4.81 19.52
N SER A 46 11.13 5.35 18.37
CA SER A 46 10.31 6.56 18.35
C SER A 46 8.92 6.35 18.96
N LEU A 47 8.31 5.16 18.87
CA LEU A 47 7.04 4.88 19.54
C LEU A 47 7.24 4.80 21.05
N ALA A 48 8.22 4.01 21.49
CA ALA A 48 8.55 3.82 22.90
C ALA A 48 8.85 5.16 23.61
N SER A 49 9.70 6.00 23.02
CA SER A 49 10.03 7.33 23.58
C SER A 49 8.84 8.29 23.65
N LYS A 50 7.79 8.06 22.85
CA LYS A 50 6.54 8.83 22.84
C LYS A 50 5.46 8.23 23.77
N GLY A 51 5.73 7.10 24.41
CA GLY A 51 4.74 6.33 25.16
C GLY A 51 3.60 5.80 24.27
N LEU A 52 3.87 5.51 22.99
CA LEU A 52 2.90 4.96 22.05
C LEU A 52 3.04 3.43 21.99
N PRO A 53 1.93 2.68 21.85
CA PRO A 53 2.00 1.23 21.69
C PRO A 53 2.52 0.84 20.30
N ASP A 54 3.28 -0.24 20.21
CA ASP A 54 3.76 -0.82 18.93
C ASP A 54 2.73 -1.81 18.36
N ILE A 55 1.58 -1.27 17.96
CA ILE A 55 0.51 -2.04 17.31
C ILE A 55 0.83 -2.09 15.81
N PRO A 56 0.94 -3.30 15.18
CA PRO A 56 1.09 -3.43 13.74
C PRO A 56 0.05 -2.59 13.00
N LEU A 57 0.46 -1.77 12.04
CA LEU A 57 -0.46 -0.86 11.39
C LEU A 57 -1.54 -1.64 10.63
N HIS A 58 -2.79 -1.34 10.97
CA HIS A 58 -3.92 -1.59 10.10
C HIS A 58 -4.71 -0.28 9.92
N ALA A 59 -4.59 0.34 8.75
CA ALA A 59 -4.87 1.76 8.57
C ALA A 59 -6.36 2.09 8.77
N SER A 60 -7.26 1.28 8.22
CA SER A 60 -8.71 1.47 8.41
C SER A 60 -9.12 1.36 9.88
N PRO A 61 -8.82 0.26 10.61
CA PRO A 61 -9.11 0.20 12.05
C PRO A 61 -8.46 1.33 12.87
N LEU A 62 -7.25 1.76 12.52
CA LEU A 62 -6.62 2.91 13.18
C LEU A 62 -7.42 4.21 12.97
N ILE A 63 -7.87 4.48 11.74
CA ILE A 63 -8.65 5.68 11.40
C ILE A 63 -10.00 5.68 12.13
N TYR A 64 -10.69 4.55 12.12
CA TYR A 64 -12.02 4.41 12.71
C TYR A 64 -12.01 4.10 14.22
N GLY A 65 -10.86 3.80 14.82
CA GLY A 65 -10.76 3.41 16.23
C GLY A 65 -11.45 2.07 16.49
N LYS A 66 -11.07 1.05 15.72
CA LYS A 66 -11.64 -0.31 15.78
C LYS A 66 -10.53 -1.33 15.97
N GLY A 67 -10.91 -2.57 16.30
CA GLY A 67 -9.96 -3.68 16.49
C GLY A 67 -8.94 -3.32 17.57
N ASP A 68 -7.67 -3.53 17.30
CA ASP A 68 -6.56 -3.25 18.23
C ASP A 68 -6.42 -1.76 18.62
N TYR A 69 -7.22 -0.85 18.04
CA TYR A 69 -7.20 0.58 18.34
C TYR A 69 -8.44 1.09 19.08
N ASP A 70 -9.37 0.21 19.46
CA ASP A 70 -10.66 0.56 20.07
C ASP A 70 -10.53 1.28 21.42
N HIS A 71 -9.50 0.96 22.19
CA HIS A 71 -9.18 1.52 23.49
C HIS A 71 -8.35 2.82 23.40
N LEU A 72 -8.00 3.28 22.19
CA LEU A 72 -7.18 4.47 21.98
C LEU A 72 -8.00 5.68 21.55
N ASP A 73 -7.74 6.82 22.20
CA ASP A 73 -8.36 8.08 21.80
C ASP A 73 -7.87 8.57 20.42
N LEU A 74 -8.61 9.51 19.83
CA LEU A 74 -8.29 10.04 18.51
C LEU A 74 -6.90 10.70 18.47
N ALA A 75 -6.49 11.36 19.55
CA ALA A 75 -5.19 12.03 19.63
C ALA A 75 -4.03 11.02 19.53
N THR A 76 -4.12 9.91 20.26
CA THR A 76 -3.14 8.82 20.24
C THR A 76 -3.09 8.15 18.88
N ARG A 77 -4.24 7.86 18.27
CA ARG A 77 -4.32 7.27 16.92
C ARG A 77 -3.69 8.19 15.86
N LYS A 78 -3.89 9.50 15.94
CA LYS A 78 -3.21 10.48 15.06
C LYS A 78 -1.70 10.50 15.27
N ARG A 79 -1.21 10.33 16.50
CA ARG A 79 0.23 10.23 16.81
C ARG A 79 0.88 8.95 16.28
N LEU A 80 0.16 7.82 16.33
CA LEU A 80 0.56 6.57 15.70
C LEU A 80 0.68 6.74 14.18
N LEU A 81 -0.37 7.26 13.54
CA LEU A 81 -0.39 7.54 12.10
C LEU A 81 0.74 8.46 11.66
N ALA A 82 1.00 9.54 12.42
CA ALA A 82 2.08 10.47 12.15
C ALA A 82 3.47 9.80 12.28
N SER A 83 3.65 8.92 13.26
CA SER A 83 4.90 8.17 13.42
C SER A 83 5.11 7.18 12.27
N PHE A 84 4.06 6.48 11.84
CA PHE A 84 4.12 5.56 10.71
C PHE A 84 4.38 6.30 9.39
N PHE A 85 3.72 7.45 9.17
CA PHE A 85 4.00 8.33 8.03
C PHE A 85 5.48 8.73 7.91
N VAL A 86 6.12 9.03 9.04
CA VAL A 86 7.57 9.36 9.06
C VAL A 86 8.40 8.15 8.65
N LEU A 87 8.07 6.94 9.12
CA LEU A 87 8.72 5.71 8.68
C LEU A 87 8.55 5.52 7.17
N THR A 88 7.31 5.54 6.67
CA THR A 88 7.01 5.34 5.24
C THR A 88 7.78 6.31 4.35
N ARG A 89 7.90 7.58 4.76
CA ARG A 89 8.70 8.57 4.01
C ARG A 89 10.17 8.22 3.90
N ARG A 90 10.75 7.63 4.96
CA ARG A 90 12.17 7.28 5.03
C ARG A 90 12.49 5.96 4.33
N LEU A 91 11.55 5.03 4.27
CA LEU A 91 11.76 3.74 3.63
C LEU A 91 12.13 3.89 2.15
N PRO A 92 13.13 3.14 1.63
CA PRO A 92 13.59 3.17 0.25
C PRO A 92 12.65 2.36 -0.66
N VAL A 93 11.36 2.72 -0.64
CA VAL A 93 10.33 2.07 -1.45
C VAL A 93 9.85 2.99 -2.56
N ARG A 94 9.38 2.36 -3.63
CA ARG A 94 8.54 2.96 -4.66
C ARG A 94 7.15 2.34 -4.57
N TYR A 95 6.13 2.98 -5.13
CA TYR A 95 4.80 2.37 -5.16
C TYR A 95 4.00 2.75 -6.40
N LYS A 96 2.98 1.97 -6.70
CA LYS A 96 1.96 2.29 -7.70
C LYS A 96 0.59 1.96 -7.10
N THR A 97 -0.38 2.81 -7.36
CA THR A 97 -1.78 2.53 -7.03
C THR A 97 -2.61 2.56 -8.30
N LEU A 98 -3.37 1.49 -8.53
CA LEU A 98 -4.41 1.41 -9.55
C LEU A 98 -5.75 1.58 -8.84
N ALA A 99 -6.56 2.54 -9.33
CA ALA A 99 -7.81 2.91 -8.69
C ALA A 99 -8.97 2.86 -9.68
N TYR A 100 -10.09 2.31 -9.22
CA TYR A 100 -11.26 2.06 -10.04
C TYR A 100 -12.53 2.50 -9.30
N LYS A 101 -13.43 3.19 -10.01
CA LYS A 101 -14.80 3.41 -9.52
C LYS A 101 -15.60 2.15 -9.82
N ARG A 102 -16.28 1.57 -8.83
CA ARG A 102 -17.11 0.38 -9.06
C ARG A 102 -18.22 0.60 -10.06
N ALA A 103 -18.77 1.81 -10.12
CA ALA A 103 -19.80 2.17 -11.09
C ALA A 103 -19.32 2.07 -12.55
N GLU A 104 -18.00 2.09 -12.81
CA GLU A 104 -17.41 1.94 -14.15
C GLU A 104 -17.11 0.49 -14.52
N VAL A 105 -17.38 -0.46 -13.62
CA VAL A 105 -17.01 -1.86 -13.80
C VAL A 105 -18.20 -2.74 -13.47
N SER A 106 -18.81 -3.36 -14.50
CA SER A 106 -20.11 -4.02 -14.33
C SER A 106 -20.04 -5.42 -13.72
N SER A 107 -18.85 -5.99 -13.55
CA SER A 107 -18.64 -7.29 -12.91
C SER A 107 -17.23 -7.45 -12.33
N LEU A 108 -17.05 -8.39 -11.40
CA LEU A 108 -15.73 -8.76 -10.88
C LEU A 108 -14.77 -9.21 -11.99
N GLU A 109 -15.28 -9.94 -12.99
CA GLU A 109 -14.48 -10.37 -14.14
C GLU A 109 -13.93 -9.18 -14.94
N GLN A 110 -14.76 -8.17 -15.19
CA GLN A 110 -14.30 -6.94 -15.86
C GLN A 110 -13.29 -6.17 -15.01
N LEU A 111 -13.45 -6.17 -13.67
CA LEU A 111 -12.48 -5.55 -12.76
C LEU A 111 -11.11 -6.23 -12.89
N ILE A 112 -11.09 -7.56 -12.82
CA ILE A 112 -9.86 -8.35 -12.94
C ILE A 112 -9.23 -8.15 -14.33
N ALA A 113 -10.03 -8.14 -15.40
CA ALA A 113 -9.52 -7.90 -16.76
C ALA A 113 -8.91 -6.50 -16.91
N ARG A 114 -9.53 -5.47 -16.33
CA ARG A 114 -8.99 -4.10 -16.31
C ARG A 114 -7.71 -4.02 -15.49
N ILE A 115 -7.67 -4.64 -14.30
CA ILE A 115 -6.46 -4.74 -13.48
C ILE A 115 -5.32 -5.40 -14.23
N ARG A 116 -5.56 -6.53 -14.90
CA ARG A 116 -4.54 -7.22 -15.72
C ARG A 116 -3.97 -6.29 -16.79
N ARG A 117 -4.83 -5.60 -17.54
CA ARG A 117 -4.40 -4.66 -18.58
C ARG A 117 -3.54 -3.54 -17.98
N ASP A 118 -4.01 -2.91 -16.92
CA ASP A 118 -3.35 -1.76 -16.32
C ASP A 118 -2.02 -2.17 -15.64
N LEU A 119 -1.91 -3.40 -15.13
CA LEU A 119 -0.66 -3.99 -14.65
C LEU A 119 0.35 -4.22 -15.78
N VAL A 120 -0.09 -4.78 -16.92
CA VAL A 120 0.77 -4.97 -18.09
C VAL A 120 1.30 -3.63 -18.60
N VAL A 121 0.44 -2.61 -18.69
CA VAL A 121 0.86 -1.25 -19.07
C VAL A 121 1.87 -0.72 -18.07
N PHE A 122 1.58 -0.78 -16.77
CA PHE A 122 2.49 -0.30 -15.73
C PHE A 122 3.87 -0.97 -15.77
N ILE A 123 3.92 -2.30 -15.92
CA ILE A 123 5.17 -3.06 -16.01
C ILE A 123 5.93 -2.68 -17.29
N SER A 124 5.21 -2.52 -18.42
CA SER A 124 5.81 -2.14 -19.70
C SER A 124 6.40 -0.73 -19.67
N ASP A 125 5.68 0.24 -19.08
CA ASP A 125 6.13 1.64 -18.95
C ASP A 125 7.35 1.76 -18.03
N ASN A 126 7.58 0.76 -17.17
CA ASN A 126 8.70 0.70 -16.23
C ASN A 126 9.61 -0.51 -16.50
N LEU A 127 9.65 -1.00 -17.75
CA LEU A 127 10.29 -2.28 -18.10
C LEU A 127 11.77 -2.33 -17.68
N ASP A 128 12.54 -1.28 -17.95
CA ASP A 128 13.96 -1.18 -17.59
C ASP A 128 14.18 -1.33 -16.08
N TYR A 129 13.28 -0.75 -15.27
CA TYR A 129 13.34 -0.89 -13.81
C TYR A 129 13.14 -2.34 -13.40
N PHE A 130 12.09 -3.01 -13.90
CA PHE A 130 11.82 -4.40 -13.54
C PHE A 130 12.88 -5.38 -14.07
N GLN A 131 13.40 -5.16 -15.27
CA GLN A 131 14.44 -5.99 -15.87
C GLN A 131 15.81 -5.85 -15.19
N SER A 132 16.04 -4.77 -14.42
CA SER A 132 17.27 -4.59 -13.64
C SER A 132 17.42 -5.58 -12.48
N PHE A 133 16.37 -6.34 -12.15
CA PHE A 133 16.38 -7.36 -11.10
C PHE A 133 16.48 -8.78 -11.67
N ASP A 134 17.11 -9.68 -10.92
CA ASP A 134 17.25 -11.10 -11.28
C ASP A 134 16.01 -11.89 -10.87
N THR A 135 15.47 -11.59 -9.69
CA THR A 135 14.33 -12.29 -9.08
C THR A 135 13.31 -11.28 -8.57
N ILE A 136 12.03 -11.58 -8.76
CA ILE A 136 10.93 -10.77 -8.24
C ILE A 136 10.11 -11.63 -7.28
N LYS A 137 9.92 -11.13 -6.05
CA LYS A 137 9.16 -11.79 -4.98
C LYS A 137 7.87 -11.02 -4.75
N ILE A 138 6.73 -11.68 -4.89
CA ILE A 138 5.41 -11.07 -4.74
C ILE A 138 4.80 -11.53 -3.41
N TYR A 139 4.41 -10.56 -2.59
CA TYR A 139 3.85 -10.74 -1.25
C TYR A 139 2.42 -10.17 -1.22
N TYR A 140 1.46 -10.99 -0.80
CA TYR A 140 0.06 -10.60 -0.72
C TYR A 140 -0.65 -11.29 0.45
N GLY A 141 -1.78 -10.72 0.88
CA GLY A 141 -2.62 -11.28 1.95
C GLY A 141 -3.68 -12.29 1.47
N ASN A 142 -4.32 -12.97 2.42
CA ASN A 142 -5.20 -14.13 2.18
C ASN A 142 -6.55 -13.86 1.48
N GLY A 143 -6.88 -12.62 1.12
CA GLY A 143 -8.24 -12.28 0.67
C GLY A 143 -8.52 -12.47 -0.82
N GLN A 144 -7.52 -12.36 -1.71
CA GLN A 144 -7.78 -11.77 -3.04
C GLN A 144 -6.93 -12.38 -4.18
N HIS A 145 -7.00 -13.71 -4.33
CA HIS A 145 -6.18 -14.52 -5.24
C HIS A 145 -6.10 -13.99 -6.70
N ALA A 146 -7.20 -13.50 -7.27
CA ALA A 146 -7.27 -13.14 -8.69
C ALA A 146 -6.33 -11.98 -9.11
N VAL A 147 -6.04 -11.04 -8.21
CA VAL A 147 -5.14 -9.92 -8.50
C VAL A 147 -3.68 -10.32 -8.40
N THR A 148 -3.34 -11.19 -7.45
CA THR A 148 -1.99 -11.75 -7.36
C THR A 148 -1.69 -12.59 -8.59
N GLU A 149 -2.63 -13.44 -9.04
CA GLU A 149 -2.48 -14.21 -10.28
C GLU A 149 -2.30 -13.29 -11.49
N ALA A 150 -3.05 -12.18 -11.55
CA ALA A 150 -2.88 -11.18 -12.60
C ALA A 150 -1.48 -10.54 -12.59
N LEU A 151 -0.97 -10.18 -11.42
CA LEU A 151 0.35 -9.59 -11.24
C LEU A 151 1.47 -10.58 -11.58
N HIS A 152 1.36 -11.80 -11.07
CA HIS A 152 2.33 -12.88 -11.32
C HIS A 152 2.39 -13.21 -12.81
N ALA A 153 1.24 -13.43 -13.46
CA ALA A 153 1.18 -13.70 -14.89
C ALA A 153 1.75 -12.54 -15.73
N ALA A 154 1.47 -11.28 -15.36
CA ALA A 154 2.02 -10.13 -16.07
C ALA A 154 3.55 -10.04 -15.95
N ILE A 155 4.10 -10.34 -14.77
CA ILE A 155 5.55 -10.33 -14.51
C ILE A 155 6.23 -11.48 -15.26
N GLU A 156 5.71 -12.71 -15.18
CA GLU A 156 6.27 -13.85 -15.92
C GLU A 156 6.25 -13.62 -17.42
N PHE A 157 5.12 -13.15 -17.95
CA PHE A 157 4.95 -12.88 -19.37
C PHE A 157 5.88 -11.78 -19.88
N MET A 158 5.97 -10.64 -19.17
CA MET A 158 6.71 -9.48 -19.66
C MET A 158 8.22 -9.59 -19.47
N LEU A 159 8.67 -10.30 -18.44
CA LEU A 159 10.08 -10.26 -18.04
C LEU A 159 10.81 -11.57 -18.31
N SER A 160 10.11 -12.69 -18.55
CA SER A 160 10.72 -14.03 -18.62
C SER A 160 11.64 -14.32 -17.42
N LYS A 161 11.31 -13.74 -16.25
CA LYS A 161 12.07 -13.85 -14.98
C LYS A 161 11.37 -14.84 -14.05
N ASN A 162 12.13 -15.39 -13.11
CA ASN A 162 11.56 -16.16 -12.00
C ASN A 162 10.78 -15.23 -11.06
N ALA A 163 9.46 -15.21 -11.23
CA ALA A 163 8.54 -14.56 -10.31
C ALA A 163 8.11 -15.58 -9.25
N VAL A 164 8.48 -15.34 -7.99
CA VAL A 164 8.11 -16.23 -6.88
C VAL A 164 7.02 -15.59 -6.06
N VAL A 165 5.90 -16.30 -5.92
CA VAL A 165 4.73 -15.85 -5.18
C VAL A 165 4.79 -16.39 -3.75
N TYR A 166 4.70 -15.49 -2.77
CA TYR A 166 4.64 -15.78 -1.34
C TYR A 166 3.28 -15.37 -0.78
N LYS A 167 2.58 -16.34 -0.19
CA LYS A 167 1.16 -16.23 0.20
C LYS A 167 0.93 -15.73 1.64
N ASP A 168 1.96 -15.74 2.48
CA ASP A 168 1.85 -15.49 3.92
C ASP A 168 2.43 -14.15 4.35
N ALA A 169 2.13 -13.08 3.62
CA ALA A 169 2.55 -11.74 4.03
C ALA A 169 1.53 -11.12 5.00
N HIS A 170 1.29 -11.76 6.15
CA HIS A 170 0.40 -11.17 7.14
C HIS A 170 0.98 -9.80 7.56
N PRO A 171 0.16 -8.74 7.73
CA PRO A 171 0.66 -7.41 8.09
C PRO A 171 1.52 -7.40 9.36
N GLN A 172 1.27 -8.35 10.26
CA GLN A 172 2.05 -8.54 11.49
C GLN A 172 3.47 -9.07 11.22
N ASP A 173 3.66 -9.78 10.10
CA ASP A 173 4.92 -10.46 9.77
C ASP A 173 5.85 -9.56 8.93
N TYR A 174 5.28 -8.59 8.19
CA TYR A 174 6.06 -7.72 7.31
C TYR A 174 5.67 -6.24 7.42
N MET A 175 6.65 -5.41 7.80
CA MET A 175 6.50 -3.95 7.82
C MET A 175 6.10 -3.37 6.45
N LEU A 176 6.55 -3.98 5.35
CA LEU A 176 6.21 -3.51 4.00
C LEU A 176 4.75 -3.83 3.61
N SER A 177 4.13 -4.86 4.18
CA SER A 177 2.68 -5.08 4.05
C SER A 177 1.90 -3.96 4.73
N GLN A 178 2.33 -3.52 5.91
CA GLN A 178 1.74 -2.37 6.62
C GLN A 178 1.89 -1.07 5.82
N VAL A 179 3.02 -0.90 5.11
CA VAL A 179 3.24 0.25 4.22
C VAL A 179 2.30 0.20 3.01
N ALA A 180 2.02 -0.99 2.46
CA ALA A 180 1.06 -1.15 1.38
C ALA A 180 -0.36 -0.75 1.83
N ASP A 181 -0.84 -1.22 2.98
CA ASP A 181 -2.13 -0.80 3.58
C ASP A 181 -2.20 0.72 3.81
N PHE A 182 -1.14 1.28 4.40
CA PHE A 182 -1.07 2.72 4.62
C PHE A 182 -1.18 3.53 3.32
N LEU A 183 -0.38 3.20 2.31
CA LEU A 183 -0.37 3.91 1.03
C LEU A 183 -1.70 3.72 0.28
N CYS A 184 -2.27 2.52 0.32
CA CYS A 184 -3.59 2.23 -0.25
C CYS A 184 -4.69 3.10 0.38
N THR A 185 -4.65 3.23 1.71
CA THR A 185 -5.58 4.08 2.46
C THR A 185 -5.38 5.57 2.17
N ILE A 186 -4.14 6.03 2.03
CA ILE A 186 -3.84 7.43 1.65
C ILE A 186 -4.38 7.74 0.25
N GLU A 187 -4.17 6.87 -0.74
CA GLU A 187 -4.67 7.09 -2.09
C GLU A 187 -6.20 7.03 -2.15
N LEU A 188 -6.85 6.14 -1.38
CA LEU A 188 -8.31 6.15 -1.24
C LEU A 188 -8.80 7.48 -0.64
N THR A 189 -8.13 7.98 0.40
CA THR A 189 -8.46 9.25 1.05
C THR A 189 -8.32 10.42 0.06
N ALA A 190 -7.29 10.39 -0.80
CA ALA A 190 -7.11 11.38 -1.85
C ALA A 190 -8.29 11.38 -2.84
N ILE A 191 -8.69 10.20 -3.32
CA ILE A 191 -9.82 10.04 -4.24
C ILE A 191 -11.12 10.53 -3.58
N LYS A 192 -11.35 10.21 -2.31
CA LYS A 192 -12.53 10.67 -1.57
C LYS A 192 -12.58 12.19 -1.50
N HIS A 193 -11.47 12.85 -1.13
CA HIS A 193 -11.39 14.31 -1.14
C HIS A 193 -11.60 14.93 -2.52
N GLU A 194 -11.10 14.30 -3.59
CA GLU A 194 -11.26 14.80 -4.96
C GLU A 194 -12.71 14.69 -5.46
N ASN A 195 -13.49 13.75 -4.93
CA ASN A 195 -14.88 13.52 -5.31
C ASN A 195 -15.89 14.00 -4.26
N HIS A 196 -15.44 14.65 -3.18
CA HIS A 196 -16.28 15.05 -2.04
C HIS A 196 -17.00 13.89 -1.34
N ASP A 197 -16.35 12.72 -1.28
CA ASP A 197 -16.84 11.50 -0.61
C ASP A 197 -16.14 11.24 0.74
N GLU A 198 -15.44 12.24 1.29
CA GLU A 198 -14.87 12.13 2.63
C GLU A 198 -15.95 11.91 3.71
N THR A 199 -15.65 11.05 4.67
CA THR A 199 -16.44 10.87 5.87
C THR A 199 -15.99 11.85 6.95
N ASN A 200 -16.84 12.05 7.96
CA ASN A 200 -16.48 12.81 9.15
C ASN A 200 -15.21 12.27 9.84
N THR A 201 -14.94 10.97 9.75
CA THR A 201 -13.73 10.37 10.32
C THR A 201 -12.49 10.76 9.51
N ASP A 202 -12.57 10.74 8.18
CA ASP A 202 -11.46 11.16 7.32
C ASP A 202 -11.08 12.62 7.64
N LEU A 203 -12.07 13.51 7.72
CA LEU A 203 -11.87 14.92 8.06
C LEU A 203 -11.22 15.11 9.45
N LYS A 204 -11.64 14.35 10.46
CA LYS A 204 -11.06 14.41 11.82
C LYS A 204 -9.59 13.95 11.85
N VAL A 205 -9.26 12.92 11.08
CA VAL A 205 -7.91 12.33 11.06
C VAL A 205 -6.96 13.15 10.18
N PHE A 206 -7.36 13.42 8.94
CA PHE A 206 -6.51 13.98 7.89
C PHE A 206 -6.68 15.48 7.65
N GLY A 207 -7.73 16.09 8.20
CA GLY A 207 -8.07 17.49 7.96
C GLY A 207 -8.78 17.70 6.62
N ASN A 208 -8.84 18.94 6.17
CA ASN A 208 -9.40 19.26 4.86
C ASN A 208 -8.44 18.87 3.72
N VAL A 209 -8.93 18.90 2.46
CA VAL A 209 -8.15 18.53 1.28
C VAL A 209 -6.80 19.25 1.16
N THR A 210 -6.71 20.52 1.58
CA THR A 210 -5.48 21.30 1.51
C THR A 210 -4.47 20.82 2.54
N GLU A 211 -4.91 20.58 3.77
CA GLU A 211 -4.11 20.03 4.86
C GLU A 211 -3.61 18.62 4.52
N PHE A 212 -4.51 17.76 4.05
CA PHE A 212 -4.18 16.40 3.63
C PHE A 212 -3.14 16.38 2.50
N LYS A 213 -3.34 17.19 1.44
CA LYS A 213 -2.40 17.27 0.31
C LYS A 213 -1.01 17.74 0.74
N LYS A 214 -0.94 18.79 1.57
CA LYS A 214 0.33 19.36 2.04
C LYS A 214 1.04 18.47 3.06
N GLY A 215 0.27 17.85 3.97
CA GLY A 215 0.76 17.07 5.10
C GLY A 215 1.14 15.64 4.75
N TYR A 216 0.39 14.97 3.86
CA TYR A 216 0.59 13.57 3.52
C TYR A 216 0.91 13.37 2.04
N LEU A 217 -0.05 13.69 1.17
CA LEU A 217 -0.07 13.20 -0.21
C LEU A 217 1.16 13.64 -1.01
N ARG A 218 1.51 14.93 -0.93
CA ARG A 218 2.69 15.50 -1.63
C ARG A 218 3.99 14.80 -1.23
N HIS A 219 4.12 14.34 0.01
CA HIS A 219 5.33 13.69 0.48
C HIS A 219 5.40 12.23 0.05
N LEU A 220 4.26 11.54 0.04
CA LEU A 220 4.19 10.13 -0.31
C LEU A 220 4.26 9.93 -1.82
N ARG A 221 3.53 10.70 -2.63
CA ARG A 221 3.55 10.60 -4.11
C ARG A 221 4.91 10.84 -4.76
N LYS A 222 5.91 11.38 -4.05
CA LYS A 222 7.31 11.39 -4.51
C LYS A 222 7.90 9.98 -4.72
N LYS A 223 7.31 8.98 -4.08
CA LYS A 223 7.67 7.57 -4.20
C LYS A 223 6.87 6.85 -5.29
N GLN A 224 5.89 7.51 -5.89
CA GLN A 224 5.04 6.89 -6.90
C GLN A 224 5.84 6.66 -8.18
N LEU A 225 5.64 5.50 -8.80
CA LEU A 225 6.09 5.23 -10.16
C LEU A 225 5.01 5.69 -11.15
N SER A 226 5.49 6.24 -12.26
CA SER A 226 4.66 6.66 -13.39
C SER A 226 3.92 5.48 -13.97
#